data_AF-A0A3M5P3I6-F1
#
_entry.id   AF-A0A3M5P3I6-F1
#
_cell.length_a   1.000
_cell.length_b   1.000
_cell.length_c   1.000
_cell.angle_alpha   90.00
_cell.angle_beta   90.00
_cell.angle_gamma   90.00
#
_symmetry.space_group_name_H-M   'P 1'
#
loop_
_entity.id
_entity.type
_entity.pdbx_description
1 polymer ?
#
loop_
_entity_poly.entity_id
_entity_poly.type
_entity_poly.pdbx_seq_one_letter_code
_entity_poly.pdbx_strand_id
1 'polypeptide(L)'
;MTAAFIFNPNLTYDVIFSGKRYPVWRIRERKVYAYLEHDPRRDWSGEVGTLSLGTLQRLVDHEGQTIAYILGTEVRDTKGHRFSLTEVKD
;
A
#
# COMPACT_ATOMS: atom_id res chain seq x y z
N MET A 1 -23.33 4.88 -13.23
CA MET A 1 -22.30 3.85 -13.47
C MET A 1 -21.10 4.22 -12.62
N THR A 2 -20.79 3.44 -11.59
CA THR A 2 -19.58 3.62 -10.78
C THR A 2 -18.39 3.24 -11.66
N ALA A 3 -17.48 4.17 -11.91
CA ALA A 3 -16.24 3.87 -12.62
C ALA A 3 -15.51 2.76 -11.85
N ALA A 4 -15.16 1.67 -12.54
CA ALA A 4 -14.30 0.65 -11.96
C ALA A 4 -12.99 1.32 -11.59
N PHE A 5 -12.58 1.25 -10.31
CA PHE A 5 -11.29 1.77 -9.90
C PHE A 5 -10.20 1.00 -10.63
N ILE A 6 -9.42 1.69 -11.46
CA ILE A 6 -8.26 1.14 -12.14
C ILE A 6 -7.04 1.62 -11.37
N PHE A 7 -6.35 0.69 -10.71
CA PHE A 7 -5.11 0.99 -10.02
C PHE A 7 -4.04 1.47 -11.02
N ASN A 8 -3.55 2.69 -10.84
CA ASN A 8 -2.46 3.26 -11.63
C ASN A 8 -1.14 3.18 -10.84
N PRO A 9 -0.17 2.32 -11.23
CA PRO A 9 1.05 2.07 -10.45
C PRO A 9 2.05 3.23 -10.43
N ASN A 10 1.80 4.30 -11.19
CA ASN A 10 2.66 5.48 -11.23
C ASN A 10 2.19 6.58 -10.25
N LEU A 11 1.04 6.41 -9.61
CA LEU A 11 0.54 7.33 -8.58
C LEU A 11 1.00 6.93 -7.19
N THR A 12 0.83 7.84 -6.23
CA THR A 12 1.08 7.58 -4.82
C THR A 12 -0.20 7.15 -4.13
N TYR A 13 -0.12 6.09 -3.32
CA TYR A 13 -1.26 5.61 -2.53
C TYR A 13 -0.87 5.36 -1.09
N ASP A 14 -1.79 5.67 -0.20
CA ASP A 14 -1.76 5.29 1.20
C ASP A 14 -2.63 4.05 1.42
N VAL A 15 -2.06 3.07 2.12
CA VAL A 15 -2.76 1.88 2.59
C VAL A 15 -3.13 2.12 4.05
N ILE A 16 -4.42 2.15 4.33
CA ILE A 16 -4.94 2.56 5.64
C ILE A 16 -5.71 1.38 6.25
N PHE A 17 -5.36 1.00 7.48
CA PHE A 17 -6.10 0.00 8.22
C PHE A 17 -7.44 0.57 8.70
N SER A 18 -8.52 -0.18 8.53
CA SER A 18 -9.85 0.26 8.95
C SER A 18 -9.85 0.56 10.46
N GLY A 19 -10.14 1.82 10.82
CA GLY A 19 -10.14 2.29 12.21
C GLY A 19 -8.84 2.95 12.69
N LYS A 20 -7.78 3.01 11.87
CA LYS A 20 -6.59 3.85 12.16
C LYS A 20 -6.66 5.18 11.43
N ARG A 21 -6.17 6.24 12.09
CA ARG A 21 -6.07 7.59 11.51
C ARG A 21 -4.86 7.75 10.58
N TYR A 22 -3.86 6.91 10.75
CA TYR A 22 -2.61 6.96 10.00
C TYR A 22 -2.49 5.77 9.03
N PRO A 23 -1.86 5.97 7.86
CA PRO A 23 -1.55 4.88 6.95
C PRO A 23 -0.60 3.87 7.60
N VAL A 24 -0.66 2.62 7.15
CA VAL A 24 0.29 1.57 7.54
C VAL A 24 1.39 1.40 6.50
N TRP A 25 1.06 1.61 5.22
CA TRP A 25 2.01 1.61 4.12
C TRP A 25 1.74 2.76 3.16
N ARG A 26 2.78 3.21 2.46
CA ARG A 26 2.68 4.06 1.28
C ARG A 26 3.31 3.36 0.10
N ILE A 27 2.60 3.39 -1.02
CA ILE A 27 3.09 2.95 -2.32
C ILE A 27 3.43 4.20 -3.11
N ARG A 28 4.70 4.39 -3.44
CA ARG A 28 5.18 5.52 -4.24
C ARG A 28 6.26 5.03 -5.17
N GLU A 29 6.19 5.39 -6.46
CA GLU A 29 7.19 5.01 -7.46
C GLU A 29 7.47 3.49 -7.48
N ARG A 30 6.41 2.70 -7.28
CA ARG A 30 6.45 1.23 -7.16
C ARG A 30 7.27 0.69 -5.98
N LYS A 31 7.61 1.54 -5.02
CA LYS A 31 8.22 1.17 -3.74
C LYS A 31 7.17 1.18 -2.65
N VAL A 32 7.33 0.30 -1.67
CA VAL A 32 6.44 0.18 -0.52
C VAL A 32 7.22 0.66 0.70
N TYR A 33 6.64 1.61 1.42
CA TYR A 33 7.22 2.19 2.62
C TYR A 33 6.29 1.90 3.80
N ALA A 34 6.83 1.53 4.96
CA ALA A 34 6.02 1.33 6.16
C ALA A 34 5.89 2.62 6.97
N TYR A 35 4.76 2.80 7.62
CA TYR A 35 4.59 3.91 8.55
C TYR A 35 5.12 3.52 9.93
N LEU A 36 5.94 4.38 10.54
CA LEU A 36 6.40 4.19 11.92
C LEU A 36 5.44 4.93 12.87
N GLU A 37 4.54 4.20 13.52
CA GLU A 37 3.55 4.77 14.46
C GLU A 37 4.19 5.51 15.65
N HIS A 38 5.46 5.22 15.97
CA HIS A 38 6.12 5.72 17.18
C HIS A 38 7.02 6.94 16.99
N ASP A 39 7.25 7.41 15.76
CA ASP A 39 8.17 8.54 15.51
C ASP A 39 7.45 9.81 14.99
N PRO A 40 7.26 10.83 15.84
CA PRO A 40 6.61 12.08 15.44
C PRO A 40 7.50 13.00 14.58
N ARG A 41 8.77 12.64 14.32
CA ARG A 41 9.68 13.40 13.44
C ARG A 41 9.59 13.00 11.97
N ARG A 42 8.62 12.16 11.63
CA ARG A 42 7.94 12.21 10.33
C ARG A 42 8.84 11.82 9.16
N ASP A 43 9.25 10.55 9.12
CA ASP A 43 9.54 9.91 7.85
C ASP A 43 8.99 8.50 7.86
N TRP A 44 8.45 8.10 6.71
CA TRP A 44 8.14 6.71 6.45
C TRP A 44 9.35 5.86 6.87
N SER A 45 9.09 4.71 7.49
CA SER A 45 10.09 3.65 7.56
C SER A 45 10.72 3.50 6.18
N GLY A 46 12.01 3.18 6.15
CA GLY A 46 12.69 2.89 4.89
C GLY A 46 11.87 1.96 3.99
N GLU A 47 12.20 1.93 2.71
CA GLU A 47 11.61 0.98 1.78
C GLU A 47 11.53 -0.40 2.45
N VAL A 48 10.34 -0.98 2.53
CA VAL A 48 10.08 -2.31 3.10
C VAL A 48 9.82 -3.35 2.00
N GLY A 49 9.73 -2.90 0.75
CA GLY A 49 9.37 -3.73 -0.36
C GLY A 49 9.07 -2.98 -1.64
N THR A 50 8.55 -3.69 -2.63
CA THR A 50 8.22 -3.16 -3.96
C THR A 50 6.84 -3.65 -4.44
N LEU A 51 6.32 -2.95 -5.44
CA LEU A 51 5.09 -3.28 -6.12
C LEU A 51 5.40 -4.13 -7.35
N SER A 52 4.92 -5.38 -7.33
CA SER A 52 4.97 -6.31 -8.46
C SER A 52 3.68 -6.23 -9.29
N LEU A 53 3.82 -5.90 -10.58
CA LEU A 53 2.71 -5.65 -11.53
C LEU A 53 2.26 -6.90 -12.29
N GLY A 54 2.05 -8.03 -11.59
CA GLY A 54 1.60 -9.29 -12.20
C GLY A 54 0.09 -9.38 -12.43
N THR A 55 -0.37 -10.57 -12.83
CA THR A 55 -1.80 -10.95 -12.78
C THR A 55 -2.22 -10.94 -11.31
N LEU A 56 -2.86 -9.84 -10.90
CA LEU A 56 -2.93 -9.31 -9.52
C LEU A 56 -1.69 -8.51 -9.12
N GLN A 57 -1.90 -7.23 -8.76
CA GLN A 57 -0.82 -6.40 -8.23
C GLN A 57 -0.50 -6.83 -6.80
N ARG A 58 0.77 -7.07 -6.54
CA ARG A 58 1.26 -7.58 -5.25
C ARG A 58 2.23 -6.60 -4.64
N LEU A 59 2.13 -6.40 -3.34
CA LEU A 59 3.19 -5.81 -2.54
C LEU A 59 4.09 -6.96 -2.10
N VAL A 60 5.37 -6.88 -2.43
CA VAL A 60 6.38 -7.86 -2.04
C VAL A 60 7.41 -7.19 -1.13
N ASP A 61 7.94 -7.92 -0.16
CA ASP A 61 9.05 -7.44 0.66
C ASP A 61 10.39 -7.50 -0.08
N HIS A 62 11.48 -7.16 0.61
CA HIS A 62 12.86 -7.23 0.10
C HIS A 62 13.32 -8.62 -0.29
N GLU A 63 12.73 -9.66 0.30
CA GLU A 63 13.03 -11.06 -0.03
C GLU A 63 12.19 -11.56 -1.22
N GLY A 64 11.31 -10.71 -1.76
CA GLY A 64 10.39 -11.04 -2.84
C GLY A 64 9.17 -11.83 -2.38
N GLN A 65 8.95 -11.98 -1.06
CA GLN A 65 7.76 -12.62 -0.53
C GLN A 65 6.57 -11.69 -0.63
N THR A 66 5.41 -12.22 -0.99
CA THR A 66 4.19 -11.41 -1.06
C THR A 66 3.72 -11.07 0.34
N ILE A 67 3.57 -9.79 0.63
CA ILE A 67 3.03 -9.28 1.90
C ILE A 67 1.58 -8.84 1.77
N ALA A 68 1.15 -8.39 0.59
CA ALA A 68 -0.24 -8.01 0.33
C ALA A 68 -0.62 -8.03 -1.16
N TYR A 69 -1.92 -8.01 -1.42
CA TYR A 69 -2.54 -7.95 -2.74
C TYR A 69 -3.40 -6.71 -2.87
N ILE A 70 -3.31 -6.01 -4.00
CA ILE A 70 -4.20 -4.90 -4.34
C ILE A 70 -5.38 -5.44 -5.15
N LEU A 71 -6.59 -5.16 -4.68
CA LEU A 71 -7.86 -5.63 -5.22
C LEU A 71 -8.80 -4.43 -5.37
N GLY A 72 -8.67 -3.70 -6.48
CA GLY A 72 -9.40 -2.45 -6.68
C GLY A 72 -8.99 -1.41 -5.64
N THR A 73 -9.96 -0.90 -4.87
CA THR A 73 -9.73 0.07 -3.78
C THR A 73 -9.36 -0.57 -2.45
N GLU A 74 -9.20 -1.90 -2.40
CA GLU A 74 -8.81 -2.63 -1.19
C GLU A 74 -7.37 -3.16 -1.32
N VAL A 75 -6.66 -3.21 -0.20
CA VAL A 75 -5.44 -4.02 -0.06
C VAL A 75 -5.73 -5.13 0.95
N ARG A 76 -5.31 -6.35 0.65
CA ARG A 76 -5.41 -7.50 1.57
C ARG A 76 -4.04 -8.05 1.86
N ASP A 77 -3.64 -8.08 3.12
CA ASP A 77 -2.38 -8.72 3.50
C ASP A 77 -2.48 -10.25 3.46
N THR A 78 -1.35 -10.93 3.56
CA THR A 78 -1.30 -12.40 3.64
C THR A 78 -1.84 -12.98 4.93
N LYS A 79 -2.07 -12.15 5.95
CA LYS A 79 -2.71 -12.54 7.23
C LYS A 79 -4.23 -12.44 7.18
N GLY A 80 -4.80 -11.94 6.07
CA GLY A 80 -6.23 -11.79 5.85
C GLY A 80 -6.82 -10.46 6.33
N HIS A 81 -5.99 -9.52 6.79
CA HIS A 81 -6.42 -8.18 7.13
C HIS A 81 -6.76 -7.38 5.87
N ARG A 82 -7.75 -6.50 6.01
CA ARG A 82 -8.22 -5.63 4.93
C ARG A 82 -7.86 -4.18 5.24
N PHE A 83 -7.39 -3.50 4.21
CA PHE A 83 -6.98 -2.12 4.25
C PHE A 83 -7.63 -1.38 3.08
N SER A 84 -7.88 -0.09 3.25
CA SER A 84 -8.34 0.78 2.17
C SER A 84 -7.14 1.36 1.44
N LEU A 85 -7.21 1.38 0.11
CA LEU A 85 -6.24 2.04 -0.75
C LEU A 85 -6.76 3.44 -1.11
N THR A 86 -6.04 4.47 -0.69
CA THR A 86 -6.40 5.86 -0.94
C THR A 86 -5.33 6.55 -1.76
N GLU A 87 -5.69 7.12 -2.90
CA GLU A 87 -4.76 7.94 -3.70
C GLU A 87 -4.41 9.22 -2.93
N VAL A 88 -3.11 9.51 -2.85
CA VAL A 88 -2.61 10.76 -2.28
C VAL A 88 -2.51 11.77 -3.41
N LYS A 89 -3.35 12.79 -3.36
CA LYS A 89 -3.26 13.95 -4.26
C LYS A 89 -2.31 14.95 -3.63
N ASP A 90 -1.16 15.14 -4.25
CA ASP A 90 -0.24 16.24 -3.94
C ASP A 90 -0.80 17.56 -4.51
#